data_AF-A0A7C1IS69-F1
#
_entry.id   AF-A0A7C1IS69-F1
#
_cell.length_a   1.000
_cell.length_b   1.000
_cell.length_c   1.000
_cell.angle_alpha   90.00
_cell.angle_beta   90.00
_cell.angle_gamma   90.00
#
_symmetry.space_group_name_H-M   'P 1'
#
loop_
_entity.id
_entity.type
_entity.pdbx_description
1 polymer ?
#
loop_
_entity_poly.entity_id
_entity_poly.type
_entity_poly.pdbx_seq_one_letter_code
_entity_poly.pdbx_strand_id
1 'polypeptide(L)'
;GMIGLETAFPLAIEHLVRTEMLAISALVEKMCVNPAKILGINAGSLSEGSDADIVIADIDAEVEITKDFFESKSSNSPFIGSRLHGKVETVIKNGKIIVEPQPEDEQS
;
A
#
# COMPACT_ATOMS: atom_id res chain seq x y z
N GLY A 1 -11.01 -18.21 -2.20
CA GLY A 1 -9.98 -17.16 -2.41
C GLY A 1 -10.05 -16.19 -1.26
N MET A 2 -8.90 -15.69 -0.81
CA MET A 2 -8.79 -14.64 0.21
C MET A 2 -8.49 -13.30 -0.45
N ILE A 3 -8.96 -12.21 0.16
CA ILE A 3 -8.55 -10.86 -0.23
C ILE A 3 -7.22 -10.55 0.48
N GLY A 4 -6.22 -10.12 -0.30
CA GLY A 4 -4.89 -9.79 0.21
C GLY A 4 -4.21 -8.62 -0.48
N LEU A 5 -4.83 -8.05 -1.53
CA LEU A 5 -4.22 -6.96 -2.28
C LEU A 5 -4.16 -5.66 -1.46
N GLU A 6 -5.26 -5.34 -0.77
CA GLU A 6 -5.38 -4.14 0.06
C GLU A 6 -4.50 -4.22 1.32
N THR A 7 -4.18 -5.43 1.81
CA THR A 7 -3.28 -5.64 2.96
C THR A 7 -1.83 -5.92 2.56
N ALA A 8 -1.52 -6.07 1.26
CA ALA A 8 -0.19 -6.51 0.81
C ALA A 8 0.93 -5.55 1.25
N PHE A 9 0.71 -4.24 1.13
CA PHE A 9 1.71 -3.24 1.51
C PHE A 9 1.93 -3.19 3.03
N PRO A 10 0.88 -3.02 3.89
CA PRO A 10 1.05 -3.08 5.34
C PRO A 10 1.73 -4.37 5.83
N LEU A 11 1.35 -5.53 5.28
CA LEU A 11 1.97 -6.81 5.64
C LEU A 11 3.46 -6.86 5.28
N ALA A 12 3.85 -6.32 4.13
CA ALA A 12 5.23 -6.27 3.72
C ALA A 12 6.05 -5.29 4.56
N ILE A 13 5.48 -4.13 4.92
CA ILE A 13 6.11 -3.19 5.84
C ILE A 13 6.33 -3.86 7.19
N GLU A 14 5.26 -4.40 7.80
CA GLU A 14 5.28 -5.04 9.12
C GLU A 14 6.30 -6.17 9.20
N HIS A 15 6.25 -7.11 8.26
CA HIS A 15 6.98 -8.38 8.40
C HIS A 15 8.30 -8.44 7.64
N LEU A 16 8.57 -7.54 6.69
CA LEU A 16 9.80 -7.55 5.90
C LEU A 16 10.67 -6.32 6.13
N VAL A 17 10.07 -5.12 6.12
CA VAL A 17 10.85 -3.88 6.24
C VAL A 17 11.22 -3.59 7.69
N ARG A 18 10.24 -3.63 8.60
CA ARG A 18 10.49 -3.35 10.02
C ARG A 18 11.34 -4.41 10.71
N THR A 19 11.32 -5.64 10.20
CA THR A 19 12.17 -6.75 10.67
C THR A 19 13.56 -6.74 10.03
N GLU A 20 13.88 -5.71 9.22
CA GLU A 20 15.14 -5.54 8.49
C GLU A 20 15.46 -6.68 7.51
N MET A 21 14.51 -7.56 7.22
CA MET A 21 14.67 -8.64 6.22
C MET A 21 14.74 -8.09 4.79
N LEU A 22 14.17 -6.91 4.55
CA LEU A 22 14.12 -6.26 3.25
C LEU A 22 14.20 -4.73 3.39
N ALA A 23 15.11 -4.07 2.68
CA ALA A 23 15.10 -2.62 2.59
C ALA A 23 13.84 -2.11 1.87
N ILE A 24 13.34 -0.92 2.24
CA ILE A 24 12.15 -0.32 1.62
C ILE A 24 12.30 -0.15 0.10
N SER A 25 13.49 0.22 -0.39
CA SER A 25 13.78 0.32 -1.81
C SER A 25 13.62 -1.03 -2.53
N ALA A 26 14.09 -2.12 -1.91
CA ALA A 26 13.96 -3.46 -2.45
C ALA A 26 12.50 -3.97 -2.42
N LEU A 27 11.67 -3.46 -1.49
CA LEU A 27 10.23 -3.70 -1.50
C LEU A 27 9.57 -2.99 -2.70
N VAL A 28 9.86 -1.70 -2.91
CA VAL A 28 9.36 -0.92 -4.06
C VAL A 28 9.75 -1.58 -5.38
N GLU A 29 10.98 -2.09 -5.50
CA GLU A 29 11.39 -2.84 -6.67
C GLU A 29 10.51 -4.06 -6.94
N LYS A 30 10.17 -4.82 -5.89
CA LYS A 30 9.39 -6.06 -6.00
C LYS A 30 7.90 -5.81 -6.24
N MET A 31 7.34 -4.75 -5.65
CA MET A 31 5.91 -4.44 -5.76
C MET A 31 5.56 -3.58 -6.97
N CYS A 32 6.49 -2.76 -7.46
CA CYS A 32 6.18 -1.76 -8.48
C CYS A 32 7.10 -1.89 -9.72
N VAL A 33 8.41 -1.74 -9.53
CA VAL A 33 9.37 -1.60 -10.65
C VAL A 33 9.45 -2.88 -11.49
N ASN A 34 9.62 -4.04 -10.85
CA ASN A 34 9.79 -5.31 -11.53
C ASN A 34 8.50 -5.78 -12.23
N PRO A 35 7.31 -5.72 -11.59
CA PRO A 35 6.06 -5.98 -12.29
C PRO A 35 5.85 -5.10 -13.53
N ALA A 36 6.11 -3.78 -13.43
CA ALA A 36 5.97 -2.87 -14.56
C ALA A 36 6.92 -3.23 -15.72
N LYS A 37 8.18 -3.56 -15.41
CA LYS A 37 9.16 -4.04 -16.40
C LYS A 37 8.72 -5.34 -17.07
N ILE A 38 8.22 -6.31 -16.31
CA ILE A 38 7.75 -7.60 -16.83
C ILE A 38 6.56 -7.41 -17.78
N LEU A 39 5.64 -6.52 -17.43
CA LEU A 39 4.44 -6.22 -18.22
C LEU A 39 4.70 -5.25 -19.39
N GLY A 40 5.85 -4.58 -19.41
CA GLY A 40 6.19 -3.60 -20.45
C GLY A 40 5.31 -2.34 -20.42
N ILE A 41 4.86 -1.93 -19.24
CA ILE A 41 3.97 -0.77 -19.04
C ILE A 41 4.74 0.43 -18.49
N ASN A 42 4.22 1.64 -18.75
CA ASN A 42 4.82 2.92 -18.32
C ASN A 42 4.52 3.24 -16.84
N ALA A 43 4.82 2.31 -15.94
CA ALA A 43 4.55 2.44 -14.51
C ALA A 43 5.78 2.11 -13.66
N GLY A 44 5.65 2.25 -12.33
CA GLY A 44 6.71 1.84 -11.39
C GLY A 44 7.93 2.75 -11.38
N SER A 45 7.78 4.01 -11.80
CA SER A 45 8.82 5.05 -11.74
C SER A 45 8.21 6.38 -11.30
N LEU A 46 9.01 7.20 -10.61
CA LEU A 46 8.71 8.60 -10.33
C LEU A 46 9.64 9.47 -11.18
N SER A 47 9.36 9.53 -12.47
CA SER A 47 10.14 10.29 -13.46
C SER A 47 9.23 11.02 -14.44
N GLU A 48 9.72 12.14 -14.99
CA GLU A 48 9.00 12.84 -16.05
C GLU A 48 8.68 11.91 -17.23
N GLY A 49 7.46 12.00 -17.75
CA GLY A 49 6.97 11.14 -18.84
C GLY A 49 6.39 9.79 -18.40
N SER A 50 6.52 9.40 -17.14
CA SER A 50 5.83 8.23 -16.58
C SER A 50 4.37 8.51 -16.22
N ASP A 51 3.54 7.47 -16.18
CA ASP A 51 2.16 7.60 -15.71
C ASP A 51 2.17 8.05 -14.24
N ALA A 52 1.30 8.99 -13.90
CA ALA A 52 1.20 9.58 -12.56
C ALA A 52 0.42 8.66 -11.61
N ASP A 53 0.94 7.45 -11.41
CA ASP A 53 0.49 6.44 -10.46
C ASP A 53 1.37 6.52 -9.21
N ILE A 54 0.87 7.16 -8.15
CA ILE A 54 1.65 7.53 -6.97
C ILE A 54 0.92 7.07 -5.71
N VAL A 55 1.66 6.50 -4.77
CA VAL A 55 1.16 6.17 -3.42
C VAL A 55 1.93 7.01 -2.41
N ILE A 56 1.19 7.70 -1.54
CA ILE A 56 1.73 8.36 -0.34
C ILE A 56 1.31 7.50 0.85
N ALA A 57 2.29 7.07 1.63
CA ALA A 57 2.08 6.21 2.77
C ALA A 57 3.01 6.60 3.91
N ASP A 58 2.48 6.53 5.13
CA ASP A 58 3.25 6.60 6.36
C ASP A 58 3.64 5.17 6.77
N ILE A 59 4.94 4.87 6.71
CA ILE A 59 5.49 3.55 7.02
C ILE A 59 5.57 3.25 8.53
N ASP A 60 5.43 4.27 9.36
CA ASP A 60 5.49 4.19 10.81
C ASP A 60 4.12 4.35 11.49
N ALA A 61 3.12 4.84 10.76
CA ALA A 61 1.74 4.82 11.24
C ALA A 61 1.17 3.40 11.30
N GLU A 62 0.50 3.09 12.42
CA GLU A 62 -0.29 1.87 12.57
C GLU A 62 -1.60 1.93 11.77
N VAL A 63 -2.02 0.77 11.27
CA VAL A 63 -3.29 0.53 10.61
C VAL A 63 -3.92 -0.74 11.19
N GLU A 64 -5.14 -0.60 11.70
CA GLU A 64 -5.93 -1.73 12.15
C GLU A 64 -6.74 -2.30 10.98
N ILE A 65 -6.53 -3.59 10.69
CA ILE A 65 -7.25 -4.26 9.61
C ILE A 65 -8.63 -4.68 10.13
N THR A 66 -9.60 -3.81 9.95
CA THR A 66 -11.01 -4.09 10.29
C THR A 66 -11.74 -4.73 9.10
N LYS A 67 -13.03 -5.05 9.26
CA LYS A 67 -13.85 -5.48 8.12
C LYS A 67 -14.10 -4.32 7.14
N ASP A 68 -14.24 -3.11 7.67
CA ASP A 68 -14.54 -1.90 6.92
C ASP A 68 -13.28 -1.30 6.28
N PHE A 69 -12.10 -1.84 6.60
CA PHE A 69 -10.85 -1.54 5.90
C PHE A 69 -10.91 -1.92 4.42
N PHE A 70 -11.70 -2.95 4.06
CA PHE A 70 -11.74 -3.45 2.70
C PHE A 70 -12.80 -2.75 1.85
N GLU A 71 -12.36 -2.09 0.78
CA GLU A 71 -13.27 -1.51 -0.24
C GLU A 71 -13.90 -2.61 -1.12
N SER A 72 -13.29 -3.79 -1.13
CA SER A 72 -13.84 -4.96 -1.80
C SER A 72 -15.20 -5.39 -1.23
N LYS A 73 -16.09 -5.89 -2.10
CA LYS A 73 -17.37 -6.50 -1.67
C LYS A 73 -17.23 -7.74 -0.79
N SER A 74 -16.02 -8.27 -0.66
CA SER A 74 -15.68 -9.42 0.18
C SER A 74 -14.79 -8.94 1.31
N SER A 75 -15.06 -9.42 2.52
CA SER A 75 -14.23 -9.20 3.70
C SER A 75 -13.55 -10.50 4.17
N ASN A 76 -13.30 -11.45 3.26
CA ASN A 76 -12.68 -12.73 3.61
C ASN A 76 -11.14 -12.61 3.64
N SER A 77 -10.63 -11.99 4.70
CA SER A 77 -9.19 -11.85 4.97
C SER A 77 -8.81 -12.50 6.31
N PRO A 78 -7.75 -13.32 6.38
CA PRO A 78 -7.27 -13.88 7.64
C PRO A 78 -6.58 -12.83 8.53
N PHE A 79 -6.38 -11.62 8.03
CA PHE A 79 -5.68 -10.54 8.72
C PHE A 79 -6.62 -9.58 9.46
N ILE A 80 -7.94 -9.83 9.42
CA ILE A 80 -8.90 -9.03 10.20
C ILE A 80 -8.59 -9.14 11.69
N GLY A 81 -8.47 -7.99 12.36
CA GLY A 81 -8.08 -7.85 13.76
C GLY A 81 -6.57 -7.67 13.97
N SER A 82 -5.76 -7.72 12.91
CA SER A 82 -4.33 -7.40 12.99
C SER A 82 -4.11 -5.90 13.07
N ARG A 83 -3.10 -5.49 13.83
CA ARG A 83 -2.49 -4.15 13.74
C ARG A 83 -1.17 -4.27 13.02
N LEU A 84 -1.00 -3.50 11.96
CA LEU A 84 0.16 -3.51 11.08
C LEU A 84 0.69 -2.07 10.94
N HIS A 85 1.92 -1.90 10.49
CA HIS A 85 2.43 -0.58 10.07
C HIS A 85 2.37 -0.42 8.54
N GLY A 86 2.42 0.82 8.06
CA GLY A 86 2.39 1.10 6.61
C GLY A 86 1.02 1.57 6.14
N LYS A 87 0.50 2.62 6.76
CA LYS A 87 -0.78 3.23 6.39
C LYS A 87 -0.66 3.94 5.05
N VAL A 88 -1.46 3.51 4.07
CA VAL A 88 -1.61 4.22 2.79
C VAL A 88 -2.58 5.37 2.99
N GLU A 89 -2.12 6.59 2.74
CA GLU A 89 -2.90 7.80 2.98
C GLU A 89 -3.48 8.37 1.69
N THR A 90 -2.74 8.28 0.59
CA THR A 90 -3.20 8.82 -0.69
C THR A 90 -2.78 7.91 -1.83
N VAL A 91 -3.71 7.70 -2.76
CA VAL A 91 -3.47 7.01 -4.01
C VAL A 91 -3.86 7.92 -5.15
N ILE A 92 -2.91 8.21 -6.01
CA ILE A 92 -3.08 8.96 -7.25
C ILE A 92 -2.96 7.95 -8.38
N LYS A 93 -3.94 7.93 -9.28
CA LYS A 93 -3.95 7.09 -10.47
C LYS A 93 -4.12 7.95 -11.72
N ASN A 94 -3.18 7.88 -12.65
CA ASN A 94 -3.15 8.74 -13.84
C ASN A 94 -3.40 10.22 -13.51
N GLY A 95 -2.78 10.72 -12.45
CA GLY A 95 -2.89 12.11 -12.00
C GLY A 95 -4.21 12.47 -11.31
N LYS A 96 -5.07 11.49 -11.00
CA LYS A 96 -6.31 11.69 -10.25
C LYS A 96 -6.21 11.05 -8.87
N ILE A 97 -6.54 11.81 -7.83
CA ILE A 97 -6.65 11.27 -6.48
C ILE A 97 -7.88 10.34 -6.44
N ILE A 98 -7.67 9.09 -6.00
CA ILE A 98 -8.72 8.08 -5.85
C ILE A 98 -8.86 7.58 -4.41
N VAL A 99 -7.84 7.82 -3.57
CA VAL A 99 -7.89 7.65 -2.12
C VAL A 99 -7.37 8.96 -1.54
N GLU A 100 -8.17 9.56 -0.67
CA GLU A 100 -7.84 10.78 0.05
C GLU A 100 -7.38 10.45 1.48
N PRO A 101 -6.47 11.27 2.05
CA PRO A 101 -6.06 11.12 3.43
C PRO A 101 -7.30 11.26 4.32
N GLN A 102 -7.55 10.26 5.17
CA GLN A 102 -8.56 10.42 6.20
C GLN A 102 -8.07 11.50 7.16
N PRO A 103 -8.94 12.46 7.55
CA PRO A 103 -8.57 13.42 8.58
C PRO A 103 -8.10 12.64 9.80
N GLU A 104 -6.97 13.05 10.37
CA GLU A 104 -6.53 12.51 11.65
C GLU A 104 -7.68 12.74 12.64
N ASP A 105 -8.32 11.66 13.10
CA ASP A 105 -9.18 11.75 14.26
C ASP A 105 -8.30 12.30 15.39
N GLU A 106 -8.55 13.54 15.80
CA GLU A 106 -7.99 14.12 17.03
C GLU A 106 -8.44 13.21 18.19
N GLN A 107 -7.67 12.16 18.45
CA GLN A 107 -7.88 11.29 19.59
C GLN A 107 -7.48 12.07 20.85
N SER A 108 -8.51 12.59 21.52
CA SER A 108 -8.48 13.11 22.90
C SER A 108 -8.13 12.04 23.92
#